data_AF-T1BC19-F1
#
_entry.id   AF-T1BC19-F1
#
_cell.length_a   1.000
_cell.length_b   1.000
_cell.length_c   1.000
_cell.angle_alpha   90.00
_cell.angle_beta   90.00
_cell.angle_gamma   90.00
#
_symmetry.space_group_name_H-M   'P 1'
#
loop_
_entity.id
_entity.type
_entity.pdbx_description
1 polymer ?
#
loop_
_entity_poly.entity_id
_entity_poly.type
_entity_poly.pdbx_seq_one_letter_code
_entity_poly.pdbx_strand_id
1 'polypeptide(L)'
;TIATVALTDESGNWDLDATSTTAVRRGDAWSLSGVRSFVTDGALANLILVPATTDAGLSLFAVEGDAPGLVRESLATMDQTRKQGHLVLDDVPATLVGEEGGATPGLETTMQMAAAMLAAEQVGGAQRVLDRAVEYAKSRVQFGRPIGSFQAIKHKCADMLLDVES
;
A
#
# COMPACT_ATOMS: atom_id res chain seq x y z
N THR A 1 6.13 -16.95 3.79
CA THR A 1 6.86 -15.68 3.65
C THR A 1 5.88 -14.58 3.31
N ILE A 2 5.85 -13.51 4.10
CA ILE A 2 5.13 -12.26 3.77
C ILE A 2 6.14 -11.33 3.12
N ALA A 3 5.79 -10.74 1.97
CA ALA A 3 6.63 -9.80 1.25
C ALA A 3 5.91 -8.46 1.07
N THR A 4 6.66 -7.36 1.06
CA THR A 4 6.12 -6.00 0.81
C THR A 4 7.07 -5.19 -0.07
N VAL A 5 6.58 -4.09 -0.64
CA VAL A 5 7.39 -3.11 -1.39
C VAL A 5 7.38 -1.78 -0.65
N ALA A 6 8.57 -1.26 -0.36
CA ALA A 6 8.78 0.01 0.34
C ALA A 6 8.94 1.17 -0.66
N LEU A 7 7.86 1.56 -1.34
CA LEU A 7 7.88 2.57 -2.40
C LEU A 7 8.06 3.99 -1.88
N THR A 8 7.33 4.34 -0.83
CA THR A 8 7.19 5.71 -0.36
C THR A 8 8.39 6.17 0.46
N ASP A 9 8.77 7.42 0.26
CA ASP A 9 9.76 8.09 1.11
C ASP A 9 9.14 8.56 2.45
N GLU A 10 9.91 9.28 3.25
CA GLU A 10 9.46 9.83 4.54
C GLU A 10 8.27 10.79 4.40
N SER A 11 8.20 11.55 3.30
CA SER A 11 7.11 12.49 3.01
C SER A 11 5.85 11.82 2.44
N GLY A 12 5.93 10.52 2.14
CA GLY A 12 4.86 9.77 1.48
C GLY A 12 4.87 9.93 -0.05
N ASN A 13 5.93 10.50 -0.63
CA ASN A 13 6.08 10.55 -2.08
C ASN A 13 6.44 9.15 -2.60
N TRP A 14 5.71 8.73 -3.64
CA TRP A 14 5.91 7.46 -4.34
C TRP A 14 6.48 7.62 -5.76
N ASP A 15 6.94 8.82 -6.09
CA ASP A 15 7.65 9.08 -7.34
C ASP A 15 8.98 8.32 -7.34
N LEU A 16 9.12 7.41 -8.31
CA LEU A 16 10.25 6.50 -8.42
C LEU A 16 11.56 7.26 -8.71
N ASP A 17 11.48 8.41 -9.37
CA ASP A 17 12.64 9.23 -9.74
C ASP A 17 13.12 10.11 -8.58
N ALA A 18 12.27 10.34 -7.58
CA ALA A 18 12.56 11.22 -6.44
C ALA A 18 13.18 10.49 -5.24
N THR A 19 13.55 9.21 -5.39
CA THR A 19 13.93 8.41 -4.23
C THR A 19 15.27 8.85 -3.62
N SER A 20 15.26 9.07 -2.30
CA SER A 20 16.45 9.42 -1.51
C SER A 20 17.20 8.21 -0.94
N THR A 21 16.66 6.99 -1.08
CA THR A 21 17.34 5.78 -0.62
C THR A 21 18.46 5.43 -1.59
N THR A 22 19.65 5.22 -1.07
CA THR A 22 20.84 4.90 -1.86
C THR A 22 21.27 3.45 -1.64
N ALA A 23 21.88 2.87 -2.65
CA ALA A 23 22.51 1.56 -2.58
C ALA A 23 23.97 1.68 -2.98
N VAL A 24 24.85 1.15 -2.13
CA VAL A 24 26.31 1.19 -2.34
C VAL A 24 26.82 -0.24 -2.45
N ARG A 25 27.63 -0.50 -3.47
CA ARG A 25 28.31 -1.78 -3.64
C ARG A 25 29.57 -1.84 -2.79
N ARG A 26 29.67 -2.82 -1.89
CA ARG A 26 30.84 -3.10 -1.04
C ARG A 26 31.37 -4.50 -1.36
N GLY A 27 32.32 -4.58 -2.29
CA GLY A 27 32.80 -5.85 -2.82
C GLY A 27 31.71 -6.54 -3.65
N ASP A 28 31.28 -7.73 -3.25
CA ASP A 28 30.19 -8.47 -3.90
C ASP A 28 28.82 -8.29 -3.23
N ALA A 29 28.75 -7.47 -2.18
CA ALA A 29 27.53 -7.19 -1.44
C ALA A 29 27.00 -5.78 -1.71
N TRP A 30 25.69 -5.59 -1.53
CA TRP A 30 25.04 -4.28 -1.53
C TRP A 30 24.61 -3.91 -0.13
N SER A 31 24.73 -2.61 0.19
CA SER A 31 24.19 -2.02 1.42
C SER A 31 23.27 -0.85 1.08
N LEU A 32 22.12 -0.78 1.74
CA LEU A 32 21.13 0.28 1.54
C LEU A 32 21.09 1.22 2.73
N SER A 33 20.96 2.51 2.44
CA SER A 33 20.77 3.55 3.45
C SER A 33 19.67 4.51 3.03
N GLY A 34 18.77 4.84 3.96
CA GLY A 34 17.62 5.70 3.69
C GLY A 34 16.44 5.45 4.63
N VAL A 35 15.31 6.09 4.31
CA VAL A 35 14.08 6.01 5.10
C VAL A 35 12.92 5.68 4.17
N ARG A 36 12.09 4.73 4.59
CA ARG A 36 10.85 4.34 3.93
C ARG A 36 9.69 4.41 4.90
N SER A 37 8.69 5.20 4.59
CA SER A 37 7.52 5.37 5.46
C SER A 37 6.26 4.86 4.78
N PHE A 38 5.17 4.68 5.54
CA PHE A 38 3.86 4.23 5.04
C PHE A 38 3.88 2.86 4.34
N VAL A 39 4.83 2.00 4.69
CA VAL A 39 5.01 0.69 4.03
C VAL A 39 3.99 -0.30 4.59
N THR A 40 3.05 -0.75 3.75
CA THR A 40 2.05 -1.76 4.14
C THR A 40 2.74 -3.01 4.68
N ASP A 41 2.33 -3.44 5.88
CA ASP A 41 2.92 -4.55 6.63
C ASP A 41 4.45 -4.44 6.84
N GLY A 42 5.03 -3.24 6.73
CA GLY A 42 6.49 -3.03 6.78
C GLY A 42 7.15 -3.52 8.06
N ALA A 43 6.44 -3.45 9.20
CA ALA A 43 6.93 -3.97 10.47
C ALA A 43 6.82 -5.50 10.63
N LEU A 44 6.08 -6.17 9.75
CA LEU A 44 5.75 -7.61 9.84
C LEU A 44 6.34 -8.44 8.69
N ALA A 45 6.65 -7.81 7.55
CA ALA A 45 7.16 -8.49 6.37
C ALA A 45 8.47 -9.24 6.66
N ASN A 46 8.59 -10.44 6.09
CA ASN A 46 9.83 -11.22 6.11
C ASN A 46 10.79 -10.79 5.01
N LEU A 47 10.24 -10.31 3.89
CA LEU A 47 11.00 -9.84 2.74
C LEU A 47 10.50 -8.44 2.35
N ILE A 48 11.42 -7.50 2.19
CA ILE A 48 11.11 -6.13 1.83
C ILE A 48 11.82 -5.81 0.52
N LEU A 49 11.04 -5.46 -0.50
CA LEU A 49 11.56 -4.97 -1.77
C LEU A 49 11.72 -3.45 -1.66
N VAL A 50 12.95 -2.97 -1.79
CA VAL A 50 13.32 -1.57 -1.61
C VAL A 50 13.90 -1.05 -2.92
N PRO A 51 13.23 -0.13 -3.62
CA PRO A 51 13.87 0.64 -4.68
C PRO A 51 15.01 1.46 -4.08
N ALA A 52 16.14 1.59 -4.76
CA ALA A 52 17.23 2.45 -4.31
C ALA A 52 18.07 2.94 -5.50
N THR A 53 18.61 4.14 -5.37
CA THR A 53 19.46 4.75 -6.39
C THR A 53 20.87 4.17 -6.31
N THR A 54 21.36 3.72 -7.45
CA THR A 54 22.74 3.28 -7.71
C THR A 54 23.40 4.19 -8.74
N ASP A 55 24.68 3.99 -9.03
CA ASP A 55 25.38 4.74 -10.09
C ASP A 55 24.78 4.49 -11.48
N ALA A 56 24.15 3.33 -11.71
CA ALA A 56 23.45 3.00 -12.95
C ALA A 56 21.98 3.45 -12.98
N GLY A 57 21.46 4.06 -11.91
CA GLY A 57 20.08 4.53 -11.78
C GLY A 57 19.26 3.75 -10.75
N LEU A 58 17.93 3.76 -10.91
CA LEU A 58 17.01 3.12 -9.98
C LEU A 58 17.09 1.59 -10.08
N SER A 59 17.43 0.95 -8.97
CA SER A 59 17.58 -0.49 -8.84
C SER A 59 16.62 -1.03 -7.79
N LEU A 60 16.26 -2.32 -7.87
CA LEU A 60 15.40 -2.98 -6.90
C LEU A 60 16.22 -3.93 -6.04
N PHE A 61 16.01 -3.89 -4.73
CA PHE A 61 16.74 -4.72 -3.79
C PHE A 61 15.81 -5.52 -2.89
N ALA A 62 16.19 -6.75 -2.61
CA ALA A 62 15.60 -7.60 -1.59
C ALA A 62 16.36 -7.41 -0.27
N VAL A 63 15.62 -7.09 0.78
CA VAL A 63 16.10 -6.95 2.16
C VAL A 63 15.33 -7.94 3.04
N GLU A 64 16.06 -8.76 3.81
CA GLU A 64 15.45 -9.63 4.81
C GLU A 64 14.90 -8.79 5.97
N GLY A 65 13.73 -9.16 6.50
CA GLY A 65 13.06 -8.37 7.53
C GLY A 65 13.86 -8.24 8.82
N ASP A 66 14.71 -9.20 9.15
CA ASP A 66 15.60 -9.18 10.32
C ASP A 66 17.04 -8.77 9.99
N ALA A 67 17.27 -8.18 8.81
CA ALA A 67 18.59 -7.72 8.39
C ALA A 67 19.19 -6.74 9.41
N PRO A 68 20.50 -6.86 9.72
CA PRO A 68 21.17 -5.92 10.61
C PRO A 68 21.16 -4.51 9.99
N GLY A 69 20.99 -3.50 10.84
CA GLY A 69 20.88 -2.09 10.43
C GLY A 69 19.45 -1.67 10.03
N LEU A 70 18.50 -2.60 9.94
CA LEU A 70 17.11 -2.30 9.61
C LEU A 70 16.30 -2.08 10.90
N VAL A 71 15.87 -0.84 11.12
CA VAL A 71 14.92 -0.51 12.19
C VAL A 71 13.52 -0.43 11.59
N ARG A 72 12.55 -1.05 12.26
CA ARG A 72 11.15 -1.09 11.81
C ARG A 72 10.21 -0.72 12.94
N GLU A 73 9.35 0.24 12.70
CA GLU A 73 8.36 0.71 13.66
C GLU A 73 6.96 0.62 13.05
N SER A 74 5.97 0.22 13.85
CA SER A 74 4.57 0.26 13.41
C SER A 74 4.04 1.69 13.51
N LEU A 75 3.42 2.17 12.45
CA LEU A 75 2.74 3.47 12.45
C LEU A 75 1.33 3.33 13.03
N ALA A 76 0.91 4.36 13.78
CA ALA A 76 -0.47 4.47 14.25
C ALA A 76 -1.38 4.89 13.09
N THR A 77 -2.10 3.92 12.51
CA THR A 77 -3.03 4.15 11.40
C THR A 77 -4.49 4.23 11.88
N MET A 78 -5.32 4.98 11.15
CA MET A 78 -6.77 5.02 11.41
C MET A 78 -7.41 3.67 11.09
N ASP A 79 -7.03 3.07 9.97
CA ASP A 79 -7.43 1.73 9.58
C ASP A 79 -6.46 0.70 10.16
N GLN A 80 -6.89 0.02 11.22
CA GLN A 80 -6.09 -1.03 11.87
C GLN A 80 -6.00 -2.32 11.04
N THR A 81 -6.83 -2.46 9.99
CA THR A 81 -6.76 -3.60 9.07
C THR A 81 -5.67 -3.41 8.01
N ARG A 82 -5.19 -2.16 7.81
CA ARG A 82 -4.06 -1.82 6.94
C ARG A 82 -2.90 -1.28 7.77
N LYS A 83 -2.15 -2.22 8.35
CA LYS A 83 -0.96 -1.89 9.15
C LYS A 83 0.12 -1.30 8.25
N GLN A 84 0.77 -0.24 8.72
CA GLN A 84 1.86 0.41 8.02
C GLN A 84 3.09 0.49 8.92
N GLY A 85 4.26 0.49 8.30
CA GLY A 85 5.54 0.59 8.97
C GLY A 85 6.34 1.80 8.53
N HIS A 86 7.18 2.28 9.45
CA HIS A 86 8.30 3.18 9.19
C HIS A 86 9.60 2.38 9.29
N LEU A 87 10.44 2.48 8.27
CA LEU A 87 11.66 1.70 8.12
C LEU A 87 12.83 2.66 7.97
N VAL A 88 13.84 2.49 8.82
CA VAL A 88 15.12 3.19 8.70
C VAL A 88 16.17 2.15 8.33
N LEU A 89 16.87 2.42 7.24
CA LEU A 89 17.97 1.59 6.74
C LEU A 89 19.28 2.32 7.00
N ASP A 90 20.16 1.69 7.77
CA ASP A 90 21.54 2.14 7.99
C ASP A 90 22.50 1.01 7.58
N ASP A 91 23.10 1.15 6.39
CA ASP A 91 24.01 0.17 5.80
C ASP A 91 23.45 -1.27 5.76
N VAL A 92 22.15 -1.40 5.47
CA VAL A 92 21.43 -2.68 5.51
C VAL A 92 21.86 -3.59 4.38
N PRO A 93 22.30 -4.84 4.65
CA PRO A 93 22.62 -5.80 3.60
C PRO A 93 21.43 -6.08 2.69
N ALA A 94 21.65 -6.07 1.38
CA ALA A 94 20.61 -6.34 0.41
C ALA A 94 21.12 -7.13 -0.80
N THR A 95 20.19 -7.75 -1.52
CA THR A 95 20.46 -8.48 -2.75
C THR A 95 19.78 -7.77 -3.92
N LEU A 96 20.54 -7.48 -4.99
CA LEU A 96 19.99 -6.90 -6.21
C LEU A 96 18.97 -7.86 -6.85
N VAL A 97 17.82 -7.33 -7.24
CA VAL A 97 16.74 -8.05 -7.91
C VAL A 97 16.65 -7.54 -9.35
N GLY A 98 16.95 -8.41 -10.31
CA GLY A 98 17.00 -8.03 -11.72
C GLY A 98 18.33 -7.36 -12.08
N GLU A 99 18.25 -6.34 -12.94
CA GLU A 99 19.40 -5.60 -13.45
C GLU A 99 19.58 -4.27 -12.72
N GLU A 100 20.84 -3.88 -12.49
CA GLU A 100 21.17 -2.57 -11.92
C GLU A 100 20.70 -1.45 -12.88
N GLY A 101 19.96 -0.46 -12.37
CA GLY A 101 19.33 0.60 -13.16
C GLY A 101 18.05 0.17 -13.90
N GLY A 102 17.64 -1.09 -13.80
CA GLY A 102 16.54 -1.68 -14.58
C GLY A 102 15.20 -1.77 -13.85
N ALA A 103 15.02 -1.14 -12.67
CA ALA A 103 13.86 -1.41 -11.82
C ALA A 103 12.55 -0.77 -12.30
N THR A 104 12.62 0.38 -12.98
CA THR A 104 11.46 1.23 -13.27
C THR A 104 10.31 0.50 -13.97
N PRO A 105 10.51 -0.22 -15.10
CA PRO A 105 9.40 -0.85 -15.82
C PRO A 105 8.64 -1.89 -14.98
N GLY A 106 9.38 -2.64 -14.14
CA GLY A 106 8.80 -3.63 -13.24
C GLY A 106 7.99 -3.00 -12.11
N LEU A 107 8.50 -1.91 -11.53
CA LEU A 107 7.80 -1.15 -10.49
C LEU A 107 6.55 -0.46 -11.02
N GLU A 108 6.61 0.17 -12.20
CA GLU A 108 5.45 0.78 -12.85
C GLU A 108 4.33 -0.25 -13.10
N THR A 109 4.69 -1.41 -13.66
CA THR A 109 3.74 -2.51 -13.88
C THR A 109 3.13 -2.98 -12.55
N THR A 110 3.95 -3.11 -11.51
CA THR A 110 3.50 -3.51 -10.17
C THR A 110 2.52 -2.49 -9.58
N MET A 111 2.80 -1.19 -9.71
CA MET A 111 1.93 -0.11 -9.24
C MET A 111 0.59 -0.10 -9.99
N GLN A 112 0.60 -0.33 -11.31
CA GLN A 112 -0.64 -0.45 -12.10
C GLN A 112 -1.49 -1.63 -11.66
N MET A 113 -0.88 -2.80 -11.45
CA MET A 113 -1.59 -3.98 -10.93
C MET A 113 -2.14 -3.73 -9.52
N ALA A 114 -1.35 -3.13 -8.64
CA ALA A 114 -1.78 -2.79 -7.28
C ALA A 114 -2.98 -1.82 -7.29
N ALA A 115 -2.96 -0.81 -8.17
CA ALA A 115 -4.08 0.11 -8.34
C ALA A 115 -5.35 -0.60 -8.83
N ALA A 116 -5.23 -1.52 -9.79
CA ALA A 116 -6.37 -2.31 -10.26
C ALA A 116 -6.94 -3.24 -9.17
N MET A 117 -6.08 -3.88 -8.38
CA MET A 117 -6.51 -4.72 -7.25
C MET A 117 -7.19 -3.90 -6.16
N LEU A 118 -6.65 -2.71 -5.85
CA LEU A 118 -7.26 -1.79 -4.90
C LEU A 118 -8.63 -1.33 -5.39
N ALA A 119 -8.78 -1.00 -6.68
CA ALA A 119 -10.08 -0.62 -7.24
C ALA A 119 -11.11 -1.76 -7.08
N ALA A 120 -10.73 -3.00 -7.37
CA ALA A 120 -11.60 -4.16 -7.18
C ALA A 120 -12.02 -4.35 -5.71
N GLU A 121 -11.09 -4.17 -4.77
CA GLU A 121 -11.39 -4.21 -3.34
C GLU A 121 -12.39 -3.11 -2.93
N GLN A 122 -12.18 -1.88 -3.40
CA GLN A 122 -13.05 -0.75 -3.08
C GLN A 122 -14.46 -0.92 -3.62
N VAL A 123 -14.63 -1.48 -4.83
CA VAL A 123 -15.94 -1.83 -5.39
C VAL A 123 -16.65 -2.86 -4.52
N GLY A 124 -15.94 -3.91 -4.10
CA GLY A 124 -16.50 -4.92 -3.18
C GLY A 124 -16.91 -4.33 -1.82
N GLY A 125 -16.10 -3.43 -1.27
CA GLY A 125 -16.41 -2.70 -0.05
C GLY A 125 -17.64 -1.79 -0.19
N ALA A 126 -17.73 -1.05 -1.29
CA ALA A 126 -18.85 -0.17 -1.57
C ALA A 126 -20.16 -0.95 -1.76
N GLN A 127 -20.13 -2.07 -2.52
CA GLN A 127 -21.28 -2.97 -2.64
C GLN A 127 -21.74 -3.49 -1.27
N ARG A 128 -20.78 -3.89 -0.42
CA ARG A 128 -21.09 -4.39 0.92
C ARG A 128 -21.79 -3.34 1.79
N VAL A 129 -21.35 -2.10 1.71
CA VAL A 129 -21.95 -0.96 2.43
C VAL A 129 -23.35 -0.68 1.91
N LEU A 130 -23.55 -0.68 0.59
CA LEU A 130 -24.86 -0.52 -0.04
C LEU A 130 -25.85 -1.61 0.43
N ASP A 131 -25.44 -2.88 0.39
CA ASP A 131 -26.28 -3.99 0.83
C ASP A 131 -26.74 -3.81 2.29
N ARG A 132 -25.80 -3.43 3.17
CA ARG A 132 -26.11 -3.17 4.58
C ARG A 132 -27.03 -1.97 4.77
N ALA A 133 -26.82 -0.89 4.01
CA ALA A 133 -27.66 0.29 4.06
C ALA A 133 -29.10 -0.03 3.64
N VAL A 134 -29.27 -0.80 2.55
CA VAL A 134 -30.58 -1.23 2.06
C VAL A 134 -31.26 -2.19 3.04
N GLU A 135 -30.54 -3.16 3.59
CA GLU A 135 -31.04 -4.08 4.62
C GLU A 135 -31.55 -3.33 5.85
N TYR A 136 -30.76 -2.36 6.34
CA TYR A 136 -31.13 -1.52 7.46
C TYR A 136 -32.34 -0.63 7.13
N ALA A 137 -32.38 -0.03 5.94
CA ALA A 137 -33.49 0.82 5.52
C ALA A 137 -34.82 0.06 5.45
N LYS A 138 -34.79 -1.23 5.08
CA LYS A 138 -35.97 -2.11 5.02
C LYS A 138 -36.52 -2.46 6.42
N SER A 139 -35.66 -2.56 7.42
CA SER A 139 -36.02 -3.07 8.76
C SER A 139 -36.21 -1.96 9.81
N ARG A 140 -35.49 -0.84 9.70
CA ARG A 140 -35.56 0.26 10.66
C ARG A 140 -36.87 1.04 10.54
N VAL A 141 -37.63 1.16 11.62
CA VAL A 141 -38.90 1.89 11.68
C VAL A 141 -38.74 3.27 12.35
N GLN A 142 -39.24 4.31 11.68
CA GLN A 142 -39.42 5.67 12.20
C GLN A 142 -40.71 6.28 11.65
N PHE A 143 -41.37 7.13 12.44
CA PHE A 143 -42.66 7.73 12.06
C PHE A 143 -43.69 6.68 11.60
N GLY A 144 -43.72 5.53 12.30
CA GLY A 144 -44.71 4.47 12.10
C GLY A 144 -44.51 3.56 10.89
N ARG A 145 -43.40 3.68 10.13
CA ARG A 145 -43.10 2.80 8.99
C ARG A 145 -41.61 2.60 8.74
N PRO A 146 -41.19 1.60 7.94
CA PRO A 146 -39.79 1.43 7.56
C PRO A 146 -39.21 2.68 6.89
N ILE A 147 -37.97 3.04 7.22
CA ILE A 147 -37.34 4.26 6.69
C ILE A 147 -37.09 4.19 5.19
N GLY A 148 -36.91 2.99 4.63
CA GLY A 148 -36.80 2.76 3.19
C GLY A 148 -38.09 3.08 2.42
N SER A 149 -39.21 3.37 3.09
CA SER A 149 -40.44 3.85 2.43
C SER A 149 -40.40 5.35 2.09
N PHE A 150 -39.53 6.14 2.73
CA PHE A 150 -39.38 7.57 2.43
C PHE A 150 -38.54 7.77 1.16
N GLN A 151 -39.02 8.63 0.24
CA GLN A 151 -38.34 8.88 -1.04
C GLN A 151 -36.91 9.38 -0.87
N ALA A 152 -36.64 10.24 0.12
CA ALA A 152 -35.30 10.73 0.41
C ALA A 152 -34.29 9.60 0.71
N ILE A 153 -34.73 8.51 1.34
CA ILE A 153 -33.87 7.34 1.61
C ILE A 153 -33.75 6.46 0.36
N LYS A 154 -34.84 6.26 -0.38
CA LYS A 154 -34.81 5.51 -1.64
C LYS A 154 -33.86 6.12 -2.66
N HIS A 155 -33.93 7.44 -2.85
CA HIS A 155 -33.04 8.16 -3.76
C HIS A 155 -31.58 7.97 -3.35
N LYS A 156 -31.23 8.17 -2.08
CA LYS A 156 -29.86 7.92 -1.60
C LYS A 156 -29.37 6.50 -1.87
N CYS A 157 -30.23 5.49 -1.69
CA CYS A 157 -29.86 4.10 -1.98
C CYS A 157 -29.71 3.84 -3.48
N ALA A 158 -30.53 4.48 -4.32
CA ALA A 158 -30.42 4.39 -5.78
C ALA A 158 -29.16 5.10 -6.29
N ASP A 159 -28.83 6.27 -5.74
CA ASP A 159 -27.62 7.03 -6.08
C ASP A 159 -26.38 6.20 -5.74
N MET A 160 -26.31 5.62 -4.52
CA MET A 160 -25.22 4.73 -4.14
C MET A 160 -25.11 3.48 -5.03
N LEU A 161 -26.25 2.94 -5.50
CA LEU A 161 -26.22 1.82 -6.45
C LEU A 161 -25.59 2.23 -7.78
N LEU A 162 -25.98 3.39 -8.31
CA LEU A 162 -25.42 3.91 -9.54
C LEU A 162 -23.91 4.13 -9.41
N ASP A 163 -23.45 4.73 -8.30
CA ASP A 163 -22.03 4.96 -8.02
C ASP A 163 -21.22 3.66 -7.91
N VAL A 164 -21.83 2.56 -7.50
CA VAL A 164 -21.16 1.24 -7.39
C VAL A 164 -21.09 0.51 -8.73
N GLU A 165 -22.08 0.70 -9.61
CA GLU A 165 -22.17 0.00 -10.90
C GLU A 165 -21.45 0.71 -12.05
N SER A 166 -21.09 1.99 -11.89
CA SER A 166 -20.43 2.82 -12.91
C SER A 166 -18.91 2.84 -12.79
#